data_AF-A0A0Q6PTY1-F1
#
_entry.id   AF-A0A0Q6PTY1-F1
#
_cell.length_a   1.000
_cell.length_b   1.000
_cell.length_c   1.000
_cell.angle_alpha   90.00
_cell.angle_beta   90.00
_cell.angle_gamma   90.00
#
_symmetry.space_group_name_H-M   'P 1'
#
loop_
_entity.id
_entity.type
_entity.pdbx_description
1 polymer ?
#
loop_
_entity_poly.entity_id
_entity_poly.type
_entity_poly.pdbx_seq_one_letter_code
_entity_poly.pdbx_strand_id
1 'polypeptide(L)'
;MVHFPSATGGSSADDSGRLAKVSYLPGVHPGTFQERDIESDREPEDGPRNARGQQGEGGASARATSRASNVSMHQLARRGMSRWELGQVLDKRGVDESLATAELDRLESVGLLDDAALAVTLVYTQHTRRGLGRSAIAQELKRRHIEPEIIEEALAEIADDDELVRATELALKRVPQLHAVDDETAKRRLNGFLARKGYASSIVRSAIQTAMETRKSGVRFR
;
A
#
# COMPACT_ATOMS: atom_id res chain seq x y z
N MET A 1 -3.59 47.52 5.80
CA MET A 1 -2.29 48.13 5.47
C MET A 1 -1.63 48.52 6.79
N VAL A 2 -0.80 47.64 7.34
CA VAL A 2 -0.04 47.92 8.57
C VAL A 2 1.39 47.48 8.31
N HIS A 3 2.23 48.50 8.25
CA HIS A 3 3.65 48.49 7.92
C HIS A 3 4.43 47.98 9.13
N PHE A 4 5.23 46.94 8.97
CA PHE A 4 6.28 46.58 9.92
C PHE A 4 7.60 47.24 9.50
N PRO A 5 8.35 47.88 10.40
CA PRO A 5 9.66 48.42 10.10
C PRO A 5 10.74 47.33 10.12
N SER A 6 11.59 47.34 9.10
CA SER A 6 12.81 46.55 8.98
C SER A 6 13.95 47.19 9.77
N ALA A 7 14.56 46.42 10.68
CA ALA A 7 15.81 46.79 11.34
C ALA A 7 16.97 45.98 10.73
N THR A 8 17.95 46.71 10.21
CA THR A 8 19.23 46.25 9.69
C THR A 8 20.32 46.33 10.76
N GLY A 9 21.29 45.41 10.68
CA GLY A 9 22.59 45.45 11.37
C GLY A 9 22.69 44.41 12.49
N GLY A 10 23.72 43.58 12.63
CA GLY A 10 25.01 43.45 11.96
C GLY A 10 25.94 42.63 12.90
N SER A 11 27.01 42.05 12.34
CA SER A 11 28.17 41.41 13.02
C SER A 11 27.91 40.09 13.75
N SER A 12 28.43 38.93 13.31
CA SER A 12 29.82 38.44 13.15
C SER A 12 30.45 37.87 14.43
N ALA A 13 30.98 36.65 14.29
CA ALA A 13 32.04 36.01 15.06
C ALA A 13 31.70 35.50 16.48
N ASP A 14 31.65 34.17 16.64
CA ASP A 14 32.76 33.35 17.17
C ASP A 14 32.16 32.06 17.78
N ASP A 15 32.18 30.96 17.02
CA ASP A 15 31.73 29.64 17.44
C ASP A 15 32.94 28.82 17.90
N SER A 16 33.26 28.95 19.18
CA SER A 16 34.26 28.11 19.84
C SER A 16 33.80 27.71 21.25
N GLY A 17 33.22 26.50 21.32
CA GLY A 17 33.50 25.55 22.40
C GLY A 17 33.05 25.89 23.82
N ARG A 18 31.77 26.24 24.03
CA ARG A 18 31.16 26.18 25.39
C ARG A 18 29.94 25.27 25.39
N LEU A 19 30.10 24.07 25.94
CA LEU A 19 29.00 23.18 26.31
C LEU A 19 28.03 23.93 27.24
N ALA A 20 26.73 23.83 26.96
CA ALA A 20 25.69 24.52 27.72
C ALA A 20 25.63 24.05 29.19
N LYS A 21 25.31 24.98 30.10
CA LYS A 21 25.17 24.73 31.54
C LYS A 21 23.92 23.88 31.80
N VAL A 22 24.09 22.60 32.13
CA VAL A 22 23.00 21.70 32.52
C VAL A 22 22.39 22.19 33.84
N SER A 23 21.10 22.53 33.83
CA SER A 23 20.35 22.83 35.05
C SER A 23 19.61 21.56 35.50
N TYR A 24 19.90 21.08 36.70
CA TYR A 24 19.24 19.91 37.30
C TYR A 24 17.87 20.29 37.89
N LEU A 25 16.89 19.38 37.79
CA LEU A 25 15.62 19.51 38.50
C LEU A 25 15.81 19.44 40.03
N PRO A 26 14.95 20.08 40.82
CA PRO A 26 15.01 20.03 42.29
C PRO A 26 15.02 18.57 42.79
N GLY A 27 16.08 18.18 43.51
CA GLY A 27 16.22 16.84 44.09
C GLY A 27 17.24 15.90 43.41
N VAL A 28 17.91 16.33 42.33
CA VAL A 28 18.99 15.55 41.69
C VAL A 28 20.33 16.24 41.91
N HIS A 29 21.21 15.64 42.70
CA HIS A 29 22.59 16.08 42.86
C HIS A 29 23.52 15.20 42.00
N PRO A 30 24.46 15.78 41.23
CA PRO A 30 25.47 14.98 40.56
C PRO A 30 26.31 14.25 41.62
N GLY A 31 26.31 12.92 41.54
CA GLY A 31 27.02 12.07 42.50
C GLY A 31 28.51 12.38 42.52
N THR A 32 29.04 12.64 43.71
CA THR A 32 30.47 12.72 43.97
C THR A 32 31.07 11.33 43.84
N PHE A 33 31.70 11.03 42.70
CA PHE A 33 32.58 9.88 42.62
C PHE A 33 33.86 10.20 43.39
N GLN A 34 34.03 9.57 44.56
CA GLN A 34 35.30 9.58 45.27
C GLN A 34 36.18 8.46 44.68
N GLU A 35 37.15 8.86 43.86
CA GLU A 35 38.36 8.09 43.63
C GLU A 35 39.15 8.01 44.94
N ARG A 36 39.27 6.79 45.48
CA ARG A 36 40.39 6.33 46.32
C ARG A 36 40.61 4.83 46.07
N ASP A 37 41.57 4.50 45.20
CA ASP A 37 42.88 3.92 45.57
C ASP A 37 42.84 2.86 46.72
N ILE A 38 43.25 1.58 46.64
CA ILE A 38 44.38 0.90 45.97
C ILE A 38 44.20 -0.63 46.14
N GLU A 39 44.28 -1.36 45.02
CA GLU A 39 45.21 -2.48 44.73
C GLU A 39 45.40 -3.69 45.70
N SER A 40 45.17 -4.87 45.11
CA SER A 40 46.07 -6.04 45.01
C SER A 40 45.49 -7.41 45.45
N ASP A 41 45.63 -8.33 44.49
CA ASP A 41 45.74 -9.78 44.62
C ASP A 41 44.51 -10.60 45.03
N ARG A 42 43.75 -11.00 43.99
CA ARG A 42 43.28 -12.40 43.83
C ARG A 42 43.01 -12.65 42.35
N GLU A 43 43.82 -13.54 41.78
CA GLU A 43 43.66 -14.07 40.42
C GLU A 43 42.24 -14.66 40.25
N PRO A 44 41.48 -14.26 39.21
CA PRO A 44 40.28 -14.99 38.85
C PRO A 44 40.68 -16.20 38.01
N GLU A 45 40.46 -17.39 38.56
CA GLU A 45 40.52 -18.65 37.81
C GLU A 45 39.67 -18.56 36.53
N ASP A 46 40.20 -19.14 35.45
CA ASP A 46 39.63 -19.21 34.10
C ASP A 46 38.20 -19.79 34.09
N GLY A 47 37.20 -18.92 34.22
CA GLY A 47 35.82 -19.19 33.83
C GLY A 47 35.67 -19.12 32.30
N PRO A 48 34.82 -19.94 31.66
CA PRO A 48 34.84 -20.11 30.21
C PRO A 48 34.51 -18.79 29.49
N ARG A 49 35.39 -18.40 28.57
CA ARG A 49 35.38 -17.14 27.80
C ARG A 49 34.38 -17.20 26.64
N ASN A 50 33.11 -17.52 26.91
CA ASN A 50 32.06 -17.63 25.90
C ASN A 50 30.81 -16.81 26.25
N ALA A 51 30.97 -15.53 26.59
CA ALA A 51 29.86 -14.57 26.77
C ALA A 51 29.88 -13.36 25.81
N ARG A 52 30.96 -13.16 25.03
CA ARG A 52 31.10 -11.99 24.12
C ARG A 52 30.59 -12.21 22.69
N GLY A 53 30.39 -13.45 22.26
CA GLY A 53 29.88 -13.77 20.91
C GLY A 53 28.36 -13.62 20.76
N GLN A 54 27.59 -13.90 21.82
CA GLN A 54 26.12 -13.98 21.74
C GLN A 54 25.43 -12.61 21.76
N GLN A 55 26.08 -11.56 22.29
CA GLN A 55 25.49 -10.21 22.38
C GLN A 55 25.47 -9.47 21.03
N GLY A 56 26.42 -9.78 20.12
CA GLY A 56 26.49 -9.18 18.78
C GLY A 56 25.42 -9.70 17.83
N GLU A 57 25.09 -10.99 17.92
CA GLU A 57 24.10 -11.65 17.07
C GLU A 57 22.67 -11.24 17.42
N GLY A 58 22.34 -11.17 18.71
CA GLY A 58 21.03 -10.68 19.17
C GLY A 58 20.75 -9.24 18.74
N GLY A 59 21.75 -8.36 18.83
CA GLY A 59 21.63 -6.96 18.40
C GLY A 59 21.54 -6.79 16.87
N ALA A 60 22.12 -7.68 16.08
CA ALA A 60 21.96 -7.70 14.63
C ALA A 60 20.56 -8.17 14.21
N SER A 61 20.07 -9.24 14.84
CA SER A 61 18.72 -9.78 14.61
C SER A 61 17.61 -8.79 14.97
N ALA A 62 17.74 -8.10 16.11
CA ALA A 62 16.79 -7.06 16.52
C ALA A 62 16.72 -5.89 15.51
N ARG A 63 17.88 -5.46 14.97
CA ARG A 63 17.94 -4.42 13.94
C ARG A 63 17.31 -4.88 12.62
N ALA A 64 17.54 -6.14 12.22
CA ALA A 64 16.94 -6.71 11.03
C ALA A 64 15.41 -6.77 11.13
N THR A 65 14.89 -7.19 12.28
CA THR A 65 13.45 -7.21 12.58
C THR A 65 12.84 -5.81 12.56
N SER A 66 13.49 -4.83 13.21
CA SER A 66 13.04 -3.44 13.18
C SER A 66 13.02 -2.87 11.76
N ARG A 67 14.02 -3.20 10.94
CA ARG A 67 14.08 -2.80 9.53
C ARG A 67 12.93 -3.39 8.72
N ALA A 68 12.62 -4.68 8.88
CA ALA A 68 11.48 -5.32 8.21
C ALA A 68 10.16 -4.62 8.58
N SER A 69 9.91 -4.42 9.88
CA SER A 69 8.73 -3.71 10.38
C SER A 69 8.62 -2.29 9.82
N ASN A 70 9.71 -1.51 9.81
CA ASN A 70 9.70 -0.14 9.29
C ASN A 70 9.38 -0.10 7.80
N VAL A 71 9.95 -1.03 7.01
CA VAL A 71 9.64 -1.14 5.58
C VAL A 71 8.17 -1.50 5.38
N SER A 72 7.66 -2.52 6.08
CA SER A 72 6.28 -2.95 5.96
C SER A 72 5.28 -1.86 6.30
N MET A 73 5.47 -1.20 7.45
CA MET A 73 4.59 -0.12 7.90
C MET A 73 4.61 1.07 6.93
N HIS A 74 5.79 1.46 6.43
CA HIS A 74 5.88 2.53 5.44
C HIS A 74 5.10 2.21 4.17
N GLN A 75 5.13 0.96 3.74
CA GLN A 75 4.49 0.54 2.51
C GLN A 75 2.97 0.40 2.68
N LEU A 76 2.49 -0.20 3.77
CA LEU A 76 1.07 -0.34 4.09
C LEU A 76 0.39 1.01 4.33
N ALA A 77 1.09 1.99 4.89
CA ALA A 77 0.57 3.35 5.07
C ALA A 77 0.27 4.09 3.74
N ARG A 78 0.88 3.66 2.63
CA ARG A 78 0.72 4.32 1.32
C ARG A 78 -0.38 3.71 0.46
N ARG A 79 -0.54 2.38 0.53
CA ARG A 79 -1.55 1.64 -0.23
C ARG A 79 -1.76 0.26 0.37
N GLY A 80 -2.95 -0.30 0.13
CA GLY A 80 -3.17 -1.74 0.33
C GLY A 80 -2.23 -2.58 -0.53
N MET A 81 -1.69 -3.64 0.06
CA MET A 81 -0.79 -4.61 -0.56
C MET A 81 -1.27 -6.01 -0.25
N SER A 82 -1.08 -6.94 -1.18
CA SER A 82 -1.28 -8.34 -0.86
C SER A 82 -0.08 -8.89 -0.08
N ARG A 83 -0.26 -10.03 0.57
CA ARG A 83 0.82 -10.73 1.26
C ARG A 83 2.02 -10.97 0.34
N TRP A 84 1.74 -11.45 -0.87
CA TRP A 84 2.77 -11.65 -1.89
C TRP A 84 3.49 -10.34 -2.26
N GLU A 85 2.75 -9.25 -2.52
CA GLU A 85 3.35 -7.98 -2.89
C GLU A 85 4.28 -7.43 -1.79
N LEU A 86 3.88 -7.54 -0.53
CA LEU A 86 4.70 -7.09 0.59
C LEU A 86 5.94 -7.98 0.76
N GLY A 87 5.80 -9.30 0.61
CA GLY A 87 6.94 -10.22 0.58
C GLY A 87 7.97 -9.85 -0.51
N GLN A 88 7.51 -9.55 -1.72
CA GLN A 88 8.37 -9.08 -2.81
C GLN A 88 9.07 -7.75 -2.51
N VAL A 89 8.45 -6.86 -1.73
CA VAL A 89 9.09 -5.62 -1.30
C VAL A 89 10.17 -5.88 -0.26
N LEU A 90 9.92 -6.77 0.70
CA LEU A 90 10.89 -7.15 1.73
C LEU A 90 12.11 -7.84 1.12
N ASP A 91 11.90 -8.76 0.18
CA ASP A 91 12.94 -9.43 -0.59
C ASP A 91 13.83 -8.43 -1.36
N LYS A 92 13.21 -7.51 -2.11
CA LYS A 92 13.93 -6.42 -2.81
C LYS A 92 14.73 -5.50 -1.89
N ARG A 93 14.39 -5.45 -0.60
CA ARG A 93 15.11 -4.70 0.43
C ARG A 93 16.18 -5.54 1.13
N GLY A 94 16.41 -6.78 0.70
CA GLY A 94 17.36 -7.71 1.29
C GLY A 94 16.99 -8.11 2.71
N VAL A 95 15.70 -8.27 3.00
CA VAL A 95 15.26 -8.91 4.25
C VAL A 95 15.34 -10.41 4.05
N ASP A 96 15.93 -11.12 5.02
CA ASP A 96 16.00 -12.57 5.01
C ASP A 96 14.60 -13.20 4.92
N GLU A 97 14.47 -14.31 4.20
CA GLU A 97 13.18 -14.97 3.94
C GLU A 97 12.46 -15.39 5.23
N SER A 98 13.20 -15.89 6.23
CA SER A 98 12.61 -16.30 7.51
C SER A 98 12.06 -15.10 8.29
N LEU A 99 12.79 -13.98 8.29
CA LEU A 99 12.36 -12.73 8.92
C LEU A 99 11.20 -12.09 8.17
N ALA A 100 11.20 -12.13 6.83
CA ALA A 100 10.10 -11.63 6.02
C ALA A 100 8.82 -12.41 6.29
N THR A 101 8.90 -13.75 6.34
CA THR A 101 7.77 -14.62 6.65
C THR A 101 7.20 -14.33 8.04
N ALA A 102 8.07 -14.25 9.06
CA ALA A 102 7.65 -13.93 10.42
C ALA A 102 6.98 -12.55 10.53
N GLU A 103 7.47 -11.55 9.79
CA GLU A 103 6.84 -10.22 9.76
C GLU A 103 5.49 -10.24 9.04
N LEU A 104 5.35 -10.96 7.93
CA LEU A 104 4.07 -11.12 7.23
C LEU A 104 3.03 -11.80 8.13
N ASP A 105 3.42 -12.89 8.81
CA ASP A 105 2.55 -13.60 9.75
C ASP A 105 2.11 -12.72 10.92
N ARG A 106 3.04 -11.94 11.46
CA ARG A 106 2.73 -10.97 12.51
C ARG A 106 1.72 -9.94 12.02
N LEU A 107 1.92 -9.34 10.84
CA LEU A 107 1.02 -8.34 10.27
C LEU A 107 -0.37 -8.90 9.98
N GLU A 108 -0.45 -10.14 9.52
CA GLU A 108 -1.71 -10.86 9.31
C GLU A 108 -2.41 -11.15 10.63
N SER A 109 -1.69 -11.60 11.67
CA SER A 109 -2.26 -11.88 12.99
C SER A 109 -2.87 -10.65 13.67
N VAL A 110 -2.40 -9.44 13.34
CA VAL A 110 -2.95 -8.17 13.85
C VAL A 110 -3.90 -7.48 12.87
N GLY A 111 -4.23 -8.12 11.74
CA GLY A 111 -5.18 -7.62 10.74
C GLY A 111 -4.68 -6.44 9.92
N LEU A 112 -3.37 -6.15 9.91
CA LEU A 112 -2.78 -5.11 9.05
C LEU A 112 -2.57 -5.60 7.62
N LEU A 113 -2.50 -6.92 7.43
CA LEU A 113 -2.39 -7.59 6.16
C LEU A 113 -3.53 -8.59 6.05
N ASP A 114 -4.38 -8.41 5.04
CA ASP A 114 -5.55 -9.26 4.81
C ASP A 114 -5.88 -9.23 3.31
N ASP A 115 -5.63 -10.34 2.64
CA ASP A 115 -5.86 -10.46 1.19
C ASP A 115 -7.36 -10.46 0.84
N ALA A 116 -8.23 -10.93 1.73
CA ALA A 116 -9.67 -10.92 1.55
C ALA A 116 -10.25 -9.51 1.65
N ALA A 117 -9.90 -8.77 2.71
CA ALA A 117 -10.31 -7.37 2.86
C ALA A 117 -9.80 -6.49 1.71
N LEU A 118 -8.58 -6.77 1.25
CA LEU A 118 -7.99 -6.12 0.09
C LEU A 118 -8.73 -6.45 -1.20
N ALA A 119 -9.12 -7.71 -1.41
CA ALA A 119 -9.89 -8.14 -2.58
C ALA A 119 -11.24 -7.40 -2.64
N VAL A 120 -12.00 -7.39 -1.55
CA VAL A 120 -13.28 -6.65 -1.45
C VAL A 120 -13.10 -5.17 -1.80
N THR A 121 -12.09 -4.51 -1.22
CA THR A 121 -11.80 -3.10 -1.50
C THR A 121 -11.48 -2.85 -2.96
N LEU A 122 -10.71 -3.74 -3.59
CA LEU A 122 -10.37 -3.65 -5.00
C LEU A 122 -11.59 -3.89 -5.88
N VAL A 123 -12.39 -4.94 -5.63
CA VAL A 123 -13.61 -5.21 -6.39
C VAL A 123 -14.50 -3.98 -6.42
N TYR A 124 -14.79 -3.43 -5.24
CA TYR A 124 -15.58 -2.21 -5.11
C TYR A 124 -14.97 -1.04 -5.91
N THR A 125 -13.69 -0.76 -5.73
CA THR A 125 -13.03 0.40 -6.37
C THR A 125 -12.95 0.26 -7.89
N GLN A 126 -12.60 -0.93 -8.39
CA GLN A 126 -12.46 -1.18 -9.82
C GLN A 126 -13.83 -1.17 -10.53
N HIS A 127 -14.84 -1.77 -9.90
CA HIS A 127 -16.20 -1.79 -10.43
C HIS A 127 -16.81 -0.37 -10.46
N THR A 128 -16.82 0.31 -9.31
CA THR A 128 -17.47 1.62 -9.18
C THR A 128 -16.73 2.73 -9.93
N ARG A 129 -15.42 2.87 -9.71
CA ARG A 129 -14.66 4.02 -10.23
C ARG A 129 -14.16 3.82 -11.65
N ARG A 130 -13.70 2.62 -12.01
CA ARG A 130 -13.13 2.34 -13.35
C ARG A 130 -14.12 1.67 -14.30
N GLY A 131 -15.25 1.18 -13.80
CA GLY A 131 -16.26 0.49 -14.61
C GLY A 131 -15.72 -0.78 -15.23
N LEU A 132 -14.84 -1.51 -14.51
CA LEU A 132 -14.35 -2.81 -14.96
C LEU A 132 -15.38 -3.90 -14.64
N GLY A 133 -15.54 -4.86 -15.55
CA GLY A 133 -16.32 -6.07 -15.34
C GLY A 133 -15.54 -7.14 -14.59
N ARG A 134 -16.22 -8.21 -14.18
CA ARG A 134 -15.67 -9.23 -13.28
C ARG A 134 -14.39 -9.87 -13.80
N SER A 135 -14.29 -10.14 -15.10
CA SER A 135 -13.10 -10.79 -15.67
C SER A 135 -11.83 -9.93 -15.57
N ALA A 136 -11.95 -8.60 -15.78
CA ALA A 136 -10.81 -7.70 -15.66
C ALA A 136 -10.40 -7.52 -14.20
N ILE A 137 -11.36 -7.50 -13.27
CA ILE A 137 -11.09 -7.45 -11.84
C ILE A 137 -10.40 -8.74 -11.38
N ALA A 138 -10.90 -9.91 -11.79
CA ALA A 138 -10.29 -11.20 -11.49
C ALA A 138 -8.83 -11.27 -11.96
N GLN A 139 -8.54 -10.80 -13.18
CA GLN A 139 -7.17 -10.75 -13.70
C GLN A 139 -6.26 -9.86 -12.85
N GLU A 140 -6.76 -8.71 -12.38
CA GLU A 140 -6.01 -7.82 -11.50
C GLU A 140 -5.73 -8.47 -10.14
N LEU A 141 -6.71 -9.14 -9.53
CA LEU A 141 -6.52 -9.87 -8.27
C LEU A 141 -5.51 -11.01 -8.42
N LYS A 142 -5.60 -11.79 -9.51
CA LYS A 142 -4.63 -12.85 -9.86
C LYS A 142 -3.21 -12.30 -10.04
N ARG A 143 -3.06 -11.15 -10.69
CA ARG A 143 -1.76 -10.48 -10.87
C ARG A 143 -1.11 -10.12 -9.53
N ARG A 144 -1.92 -9.91 -8.49
CA ARG A 144 -1.49 -9.61 -7.12
C ARG A 144 -1.34 -10.86 -6.25
N HIS A 145 -1.49 -12.06 -6.84
CA HIS A 145 -1.35 -13.35 -6.18
C HIS A 145 -2.32 -13.55 -5.00
N ILE A 146 -3.55 -13.05 -5.14
CA ILE A 146 -4.63 -13.37 -4.20
C ILE A 146 -5.16 -14.77 -4.55
N GLU A 147 -5.46 -15.56 -3.53
CA GLU A 147 -5.91 -16.94 -3.68
C GLU A 147 -7.23 -17.04 -4.47
N PRO A 148 -7.41 -18.09 -5.31
CA PRO A 148 -8.62 -18.27 -6.12
C PRO A 148 -9.93 -18.20 -5.31
N GLU A 149 -9.95 -18.80 -4.13
CA GLU A 149 -11.11 -18.85 -3.24
C GLU A 149 -11.53 -17.44 -2.79
N ILE A 150 -10.55 -16.62 -2.38
CA ILE A 150 -10.77 -15.22 -2.01
C ILE A 150 -11.27 -14.40 -3.21
N ILE A 151 -10.74 -14.68 -4.41
CA ILE A 151 -11.16 -13.99 -5.63
C ILE A 151 -12.62 -14.33 -5.95
N GLU A 152 -13.00 -15.60 -5.86
CA GLU A 152 -14.36 -16.06 -6.10
C GLU A 152 -15.34 -15.44 -5.10
N GLU A 153 -15.01 -15.47 -3.80
CA GLU A 153 -15.82 -14.86 -2.75
C GLU A 153 -15.98 -13.35 -2.95
N ALA A 154 -14.88 -12.63 -3.19
CA ALA A 154 -14.94 -11.18 -3.37
C ALA A 154 -15.71 -10.76 -4.64
N LEU A 155 -15.71 -11.59 -5.70
CA LEU A 155 -16.47 -11.31 -6.93
C LEU A 155 -17.94 -11.71 -6.85
N ALA A 156 -18.31 -12.62 -5.94
CA ALA A 156 -19.70 -13.02 -5.72
C ALA A 156 -20.58 -11.86 -5.22
N GLU A 157 -19.97 -10.86 -4.58
CA GLU A 157 -20.63 -9.61 -4.16
C GLU A 157 -21.15 -8.76 -5.33
N ILE A 158 -20.61 -8.94 -6.55
CA ILE A 158 -21.16 -8.32 -7.74
C ILE A 158 -22.29 -9.22 -8.23
N ALA A 159 -23.54 -8.75 -8.28
CA ALA A 159 -24.64 -9.48 -8.91
C ALA A 159 -24.60 -9.37 -10.45
N ASP A 160 -25.16 -10.37 -11.16
CA ASP A 160 -25.21 -10.36 -12.64
C ASP A 160 -25.97 -9.15 -13.18
N ASP A 161 -27.06 -8.77 -12.50
CA ASP A 161 -27.87 -7.62 -12.86
C ASP A 161 -27.10 -6.30 -12.70
N ASP A 162 -26.29 -6.17 -11.65
CA ASP A 162 -25.44 -4.99 -11.43
C ASP A 162 -24.38 -4.86 -12.54
N GLU A 163 -23.80 -5.99 -12.97
CA GLU A 163 -22.83 -6.01 -14.06
C GLU A 163 -23.48 -5.59 -15.39
N LEU A 164 -24.70 -6.04 -15.67
CA LEU A 164 -25.46 -5.63 -16.85
C LEU A 164 -25.82 -4.15 -16.84
N VAL A 165 -26.35 -3.65 -15.70
CA VAL A 165 -26.69 -2.23 -15.53
C VAL A 165 -25.46 -1.39 -15.80
N ARG A 166 -24.32 -1.73 -15.19
CA ARG A 166 -23.08 -0.97 -15.35
C ARG A 166 -22.55 -0.99 -16.78
N ALA A 167 -22.57 -2.14 -17.43
CA ALA A 167 -22.17 -2.25 -18.84
C ALA A 167 -23.07 -1.40 -19.76
N THR A 168 -24.37 -1.38 -19.48
CA THR A 168 -25.36 -0.61 -20.23
C THR A 168 -25.15 0.90 -20.08
N GLU A 169 -24.91 1.38 -18.86
CA GLU A 169 -24.57 2.78 -18.59
C GLU A 169 -23.32 3.23 -19.37
N LEU A 170 -22.28 2.39 -19.37
CA LEU A 170 -21.05 2.66 -20.11
C LEU A 170 -21.29 2.69 -21.62
N ALA A 171 -22.11 1.78 -22.14
CA ALA A 171 -22.48 1.72 -23.55
C ALA A 171 -23.30 2.96 -23.96
N LEU A 172 -24.31 3.33 -23.18
CA LEU A 172 -25.14 4.52 -23.40
C LEU A 172 -24.32 5.80 -23.42
N LYS A 173 -23.35 5.94 -22.51
CA LYS A 173 -22.41 7.07 -22.50
C LYS A 173 -21.49 7.11 -23.72
N ARG A 174 -21.18 5.94 -24.30
CA ARG A 174 -20.23 5.80 -25.41
C ARG A 174 -20.89 5.97 -26.78
N VAL A 175 -22.15 5.56 -26.95
CA VAL A 175 -22.89 5.61 -28.23
C VAL A 175 -22.86 6.99 -28.90
N PRO A 176 -23.11 8.13 -28.21
CA PRO A 176 -23.08 9.46 -28.85
C PRO A 176 -21.71 9.82 -29.45
N GLN A 177 -20.63 9.23 -28.95
CA GLN A 177 -19.26 9.46 -29.44
C GLN A 177 -18.97 8.71 -30.75
N LEU A 178 -19.90 7.86 -31.19
CA LEU A 178 -19.80 7.06 -32.41
C LEU A 178 -20.72 7.57 -33.52
N HIS A 179 -21.25 8.78 -33.42
CA HIS A 179 -22.18 9.36 -34.40
C HIS A 179 -21.66 9.38 -35.84
N ALA A 180 -20.34 9.51 -36.03
CA ALA A 180 -19.71 9.65 -37.35
C ALA A 180 -19.51 8.32 -38.11
N VAL A 181 -19.86 7.17 -37.53
CA VAL A 181 -19.70 5.84 -38.17
C VAL A 181 -21.05 5.14 -38.35
N ASP A 182 -21.12 4.18 -39.27
CA ASP A 182 -22.30 3.33 -39.45
C ASP A 182 -22.61 2.47 -38.22
N ASP A 183 -23.79 1.84 -38.21
CA ASP A 183 -24.26 1.05 -37.07
C ASP A 183 -23.44 -0.21 -36.81
N GLU A 184 -22.97 -0.90 -37.85
CA GLU A 184 -22.17 -2.12 -37.69
C GLU A 184 -20.78 -1.79 -37.15
N THR A 185 -20.16 -0.73 -37.65
CA THR A 185 -18.90 -0.22 -37.10
C THR A 185 -19.06 0.25 -35.65
N ALA A 186 -20.16 0.92 -35.30
CA ALA A 186 -20.44 1.35 -33.94
C ALA A 186 -20.57 0.15 -32.98
N LYS A 187 -21.38 -0.86 -33.34
CA LYS A 187 -21.53 -2.10 -32.56
C LYS A 187 -20.19 -2.79 -32.33
N ARG A 188 -19.36 -2.94 -33.38
CA ARG A 188 -18.02 -3.55 -33.27
C ARG A 188 -17.12 -2.76 -32.31
N ARG A 189 -17.14 -1.42 -32.37
CA ARG A 189 -16.36 -0.56 -31.47
C ARG A 189 -16.83 -0.64 -30.03
N LEU A 190 -18.15 -0.71 -29.78
CA LEU A 190 -18.73 -0.91 -28.45
C LEU A 190 -18.37 -2.30 -27.89
N ASN A 191 -18.45 -3.34 -28.71
CA ASN A 191 -18.07 -4.70 -28.32
C ASN A 191 -16.61 -4.73 -27.86
N GLY A 192 -15.68 -4.24 -28.68
CA GLY A 192 -14.27 -4.18 -28.29
C GLY A 192 -14.02 -3.30 -27.07
N PHE A 193 -14.78 -2.22 -26.89
CA PHE A 193 -14.68 -1.36 -25.71
C PHE A 193 -15.09 -2.09 -24.43
N LEU A 194 -16.25 -2.75 -24.40
CA LEU A 194 -16.73 -3.47 -23.23
C LEU A 194 -15.94 -4.77 -22.98
N ALA A 195 -15.50 -5.47 -24.03
CA ALA A 195 -14.65 -6.64 -23.91
C ALA A 195 -13.32 -6.30 -23.21
N ARG A 196 -12.67 -5.19 -23.60
CA ARG A 196 -11.45 -4.71 -22.90
C ARG A 196 -11.71 -4.22 -21.47
N LYS A 197 -12.97 -3.90 -21.13
CA LYS A 197 -13.39 -3.62 -19.77
C LYS A 197 -13.62 -4.89 -18.94
N GLY A 198 -13.62 -6.07 -19.56
CA GLY A 198 -13.73 -7.36 -18.87
C GLY A 198 -15.16 -7.84 -18.64
N TYR A 199 -16.14 -7.34 -19.40
CA TYR A 199 -17.51 -7.82 -19.34
C TYR A 199 -17.70 -9.11 -20.14
N ALA A 200 -18.49 -10.03 -19.60
CA ALA A 200 -18.84 -11.29 -20.27
C ALA A 200 -19.58 -11.05 -21.59
N SER A 201 -19.39 -11.93 -22.58
CA SER A 201 -19.94 -11.71 -23.93
C SER A 201 -21.48 -11.62 -23.96
N SER A 202 -22.19 -12.31 -23.06
CA SER A 202 -23.64 -12.19 -22.90
C SER A 202 -24.05 -10.78 -22.50
N ILE A 203 -23.43 -10.25 -21.43
CA ILE A 203 -23.63 -8.90 -20.92
C ILE A 203 -23.31 -7.85 -21.98
N VAL A 204 -22.19 -8.02 -22.69
CA VAL A 204 -21.77 -7.11 -23.78
C VAL A 204 -22.84 -7.04 -24.87
N ARG A 205 -23.41 -8.17 -25.30
CA ARG A 205 -24.46 -8.19 -26.33
C ARG A 205 -25.71 -7.45 -25.86
N SER A 206 -26.20 -7.73 -24.65
CA SER A 206 -27.39 -7.09 -24.08
C SER A 206 -27.20 -5.58 -23.94
N ALA A 207 -26.09 -5.14 -23.36
CA ALA A 207 -25.78 -3.72 -23.19
C ALA A 207 -25.70 -2.95 -24.52
N ILE A 208 -25.11 -3.57 -25.56
CA ILE A 208 -25.03 -2.97 -26.90
C ILE A 208 -26.42 -2.85 -27.53
N GLN A 209 -27.26 -3.88 -27.41
CA GLN A 209 -28.61 -3.86 -27.96
C GLN A 209 -29.39 -2.67 -27.40
N THR A 210 -29.44 -2.54 -26.07
CA THR A 210 -30.11 -1.42 -25.39
C THR A 210 -29.54 -0.07 -25.80
N ALA A 211 -28.20 0.07 -25.85
CA ALA A 211 -27.59 1.35 -26.17
C ALA A 211 -27.81 1.78 -27.64
N MET A 212 -27.88 0.81 -28.57
CA MET A 212 -28.13 1.09 -29.99
C MET A 212 -29.59 1.43 -30.27
N GLU A 213 -30.54 0.96 -29.46
CA GLU A 213 -31.95 1.37 -29.55
C GLU A 213 -32.09 2.88 -29.32
N THR A 214 -31.37 3.44 -28.34
CA THR A 214 -31.35 4.88 -28.07
C THR A 214 -30.80 5.68 -29.25
N ARG A 215 -29.87 5.10 -30.02
CA ARG A 215 -29.30 5.71 -31.22
C ARG A 215 -30.34 5.81 -32.35
N LYS A 216 -31.12 4.76 -32.55
CA LYS A 216 -32.15 4.68 -33.61
C LYS A 216 -33.34 5.59 -33.32
N SER A 217 -33.73 5.73 -32.04
CA SER A 217 -34.81 6.63 -31.62
C SER A 217 -34.46 8.12 -31.71
N GLY A 218 -33.19 8.47 -31.90
CA GLY A 218 -32.71 9.86 -31.98
C GLY A 218 -32.89 10.55 -33.34
N VAL A 219 -33.44 9.88 -34.35
CA VAL A 219 -33.74 10.48 -35.67
C VAL A 219 -34.96 11.40 -35.55
N ARG A 220 -34.72 12.65 -35.13
CA ARG A 220 -35.72 13.72 -35.26
C ARG A 220 -35.86 14.08 -36.73
N PHE A 221 -36.98 13.66 -37.32
CA PHE A 221 -37.48 14.26 -38.56
C PHE A 221 -37.62 15.77 -38.32
N ARG A 222 -36.90 16.58 -39.09
CA ARG A 222 -37.05 18.03 -39.18
C ARG A 222 -37.74 18.37 -40.49
#